data_AF-A0AAW2JUX0-F1
#
_entry.id   AF-A0AAW2JUX0-F1
#
_cell.length_a   1.000
_cell.length_b   1.000
_cell.length_c   1.000
_cell.angle_alpha   90.00
_cell.angle_beta   90.00
_cell.angle_gamma   90.00
#
_symmetry.space_group_name_H-M   'P 1'
#
loop_
_entity.id
_entity.type
_entity.pdbx_description
1 polymer ?
#
loop_
_entity_poly.entity_id
_entity_poly.type
_entity_poly.pdbx_seq_one_letter_code
_entity_poly.pdbx_strand_id
1 'polypeptide(L)'
;MLCMKEENPVPDRHIRYPATTAFFGNKMAEGSSVHSHGIKMLSLVKKLEDLKAGLDNDMYIDVILQSLPPSNDPFIINYNMNGLEKSKTS
;
A
#
# COMPACT_ATOMS: atom_id res chain seq x y z
N MET A 1 -35.55 18.34 8.99
CA MET A 1 -34.48 18.60 8.00
C MET A 1 -33.47 17.47 8.14
N LEU A 2 -33.55 16.47 7.27
CA LEU A 2 -32.65 15.31 7.31
C LEU A 2 -31.22 15.78 7.02
N CYS A 3 -30.27 15.49 7.91
CA CYS A 3 -28.85 15.51 7.57
C CYS A 3 -28.63 14.48 6.46
N MET A 4 -28.61 14.93 5.21
CA MET A 4 -27.96 14.17 4.16
C MET A 4 -26.47 14.18 4.51
N LYS A 5 -26.00 13.11 5.15
CA LYS A 5 -24.57 12.81 5.12
C LYS A 5 -24.26 12.62 3.64
N GLU A 6 -23.62 13.62 3.08
CA GLU A 6 -23.03 13.56 1.74
C GLU A 6 -22.01 12.43 1.78
N GLU A 7 -22.45 11.23 1.41
CA GLU A 7 -21.59 10.08 1.19
C GLU A 7 -20.80 10.42 -0.07
N ASN A 8 -19.70 11.15 0.15
CA ASN A 8 -18.88 11.76 -0.89
C ASN A 8 -18.59 10.75 -2.00
N PRO A 9 -18.89 11.08 -3.28
CA PRO A 9 -18.99 10.12 -4.36
C PRO A 9 -17.71 9.29 -4.44
N VAL A 10 -17.89 7.98 -4.28
CA VAL A 10 -16.86 6.99 -4.52
C VAL A 10 -16.27 7.29 -5.92
N PRO A 11 -14.97 7.62 -6.04
CA PRO A 11 -14.36 8.11 -7.29
C PRO A 11 -14.64 7.24 -8.53
N ASP A 12 -14.50 7.78 -9.73
CA ASP A 12 -14.80 7.01 -10.94
C ASP A 12 -13.92 5.74 -11.02
N ARG A 13 -14.53 4.58 -11.32
CA ARG A 13 -13.84 3.32 -11.59
C ARG A 13 -12.75 3.49 -12.65
N HIS A 14 -12.97 4.36 -13.64
CA HIS A 14 -11.99 4.69 -14.69
C HIS A 14 -10.71 5.33 -14.16
N ILE A 15 -10.74 5.96 -12.98
CA ILE A 15 -9.58 6.58 -12.32
C ILE A 15 -8.99 5.63 -11.28
N ARG A 16 -9.84 4.94 -10.51
CA ARG A 16 -9.39 3.95 -9.52
C ARG A 16 -8.65 2.78 -10.14
N TYR A 17 -9.21 2.20 -11.20
CA TYR A 17 -8.64 1.00 -11.84
C TYR A 17 -7.16 1.18 -12.26
N PRO A 18 -6.77 2.22 -13.03
CA PRO A 18 -5.37 2.41 -13.38
C PRO A 18 -4.48 2.70 -12.17
N ALA A 19 -4.98 3.38 -11.14
CA ALA A 19 -4.23 3.62 -9.90
C ALA A 19 -3.97 2.31 -9.15
N THR A 20 -4.97 1.44 -9.01
CA THR A 20 -4.81 0.12 -8.39
C THR A 20 -3.85 -0.74 -9.21
N THR A 21 -3.98 -0.77 -10.53
CA THR A 21 -3.06 -1.51 -11.41
C THR A 21 -1.62 -1.04 -11.25
N ALA A 22 -1.40 0.28 -11.17
CA ALA A 22 -0.07 0.83 -10.92
C ALA A 22 0.47 0.42 -9.56
N PHE A 23 -0.34 0.36 -8.51
CA PHE A 23 0.08 -0.06 -7.18
C PHE A 23 0.45 -1.54 -7.11
N PHE A 24 -0.47 -2.44 -7.50
CA PHE A 24 -0.23 -3.89 -7.46
C PHE A 24 0.85 -4.36 -8.44
N GLY A 25 1.03 -3.65 -9.56
CA GLY A 25 2.01 -4.00 -10.60
C GLY A 25 3.41 -3.41 -10.40
N ASN A 26 3.61 -2.49 -9.44
CA ASN A 26 4.89 -1.81 -9.27
C ASN A 26 5.89 -2.68 -8.52
N LYS A 27 6.65 -3.50 -9.23
CA LYS A 27 7.74 -4.29 -8.69
C LYS A 27 9.06 -3.52 -8.71
N MET A 28 9.83 -3.64 -7.64
CA MET A 28 11.17 -3.10 -7.52
C MET A 28 12.16 -3.96 -8.31
N ALA A 29 13.08 -3.32 -9.03
CA ALA A 29 14.15 -4.02 -9.74
C ALA A 29 15.26 -4.46 -8.79
N GLU A 30 15.88 -5.60 -9.07
CA GLU A 30 17.06 -6.09 -8.35
C GLU A 30 18.19 -5.05 -8.32
N GLY A 31 18.82 -4.88 -7.15
CA GLY A 31 19.92 -3.91 -6.95
C GLY A 31 19.51 -2.43 -6.95
N SER A 32 18.22 -2.09 -7.10
CA SER A 32 17.75 -0.71 -7.00
C SER A 32 17.61 -0.23 -5.54
N SER A 33 17.36 1.06 -5.33
CA SER A 33 17.22 1.62 -3.97
C SER A 33 15.85 1.33 -3.37
N VAL A 34 15.82 0.58 -2.26
CA VAL A 34 14.61 0.31 -1.46
C VAL A 34 13.95 1.61 -1.00
N HIS A 35 14.75 2.62 -0.64
CA HIS A 35 14.23 3.91 -0.20
C HIS A 35 13.48 4.65 -1.32
N SER A 36 14.08 4.72 -2.51
CA SER A 36 13.43 5.35 -3.68
C SER A 36 12.14 4.63 -4.05
N HIS A 37 12.16 3.29 -4.04
CA HIS A 37 10.98 2.47 -4.27
C HIS A 37 9.90 2.70 -3.21
N GLY A 38 10.26 2.77 -1.92
CA GLY A 38 9.34 3.05 -0.83
C GLY A 38 8.62 4.40 -0.96
N ILE A 39 9.34 5.46 -1.36
CA ILE A 39 8.71 6.77 -1.65
C ILE A 39 7.69 6.65 -2.78
N LYS A 40 8.02 5.91 -3.85
CA LYS A 40 7.12 5.67 -4.98
C LYS A 40 5.89 4.86 -4.56
N MET A 41 6.04 3.84 -3.73
CA MET A 41 4.90 3.08 -3.23
C MET A 41 4.01 3.93 -2.31
N LEU A 42 4.60 4.75 -1.43
CA LEU A 42 3.85 5.65 -0.56
C LEU A 42 3.02 6.69 -1.33
N SER A 43 3.53 7.20 -2.46
CA SER A 43 2.76 8.11 -3.29
C SER A 43 1.56 7.44 -3.96
N LEU A 44 1.69 6.16 -4.34
CA LEU A 44 0.59 5.35 -4.86
C LEU A 44 -0.46 5.04 -3.78
N VAL A 45 -0.04 4.76 -2.54
CA VAL A 45 -0.95 4.58 -1.39
C VAL A 45 -1.79 5.84 -1.18
N LYS A 46 -1.15 7.01 -1.04
CA LYS A 46 -1.86 8.29 -0.88
C LYS A 46 -2.87 8.54 -1.99
N LYS A 47 -2.48 8.27 -3.24
CA LYS A 47 -3.39 8.37 -4.39
C LYS A 47 -4.59 7.44 -4.26
N LEU A 48 -4.42 6.23 -3.74
CA LEU A 48 -5.52 5.28 -3.53
C LEU A 48 -6.42 5.67 -2.34
N GLU A 49 -5.86 6.23 -1.28
CA GLU A 49 -6.60 6.83 -0.16
C GLU A 49 -7.48 7.99 -0.63
N ASP A 50 -6.90 8.93 -1.39
CA ASP A 50 -7.63 10.06 -2.00
C ASP A 50 -8.76 9.57 -2.92
N LEU A 51 -8.52 8.44 -3.61
CA LEU A 51 -9.50 7.81 -4.48
C LEU A 51 -10.49 6.89 -3.75
N LYS A 52 -10.42 6.83 -2.41
CA LYS A 52 -11.23 5.95 -1.56
C LYS A 52 -11.29 4.53 -2.08
N ALA A 53 -10.13 3.97 -2.42
CA ALA A 53 -10.03 2.63 -3.01
C ALA A 53 -10.56 1.52 -2.08
N GLY A 54 -10.72 1.80 -0.78
CA GLY A 54 -11.29 0.86 0.19
C GLY A 54 -10.33 -0.26 0.58
N LEU A 55 -9.02 -0.06 0.39
CA LEU A 55 -7.99 -0.96 0.89
C LEU A 55 -7.65 -0.59 2.33
N ASP A 56 -7.47 -1.61 3.16
CA ASP A 56 -6.97 -1.43 4.52
C ASP A 56 -5.44 -1.23 4.53
N ASN A 57 -4.93 -0.79 5.69
CA ASN A 57 -3.51 -0.51 5.87
C ASN A 57 -2.65 -1.77 5.73
N ASP A 58 -3.16 -2.92 6.16
CA ASP A 58 -2.44 -4.19 6.12
C ASP A 58 -2.24 -4.64 4.67
N MET A 59 -3.25 -4.48 3.81
CA MET A 59 -3.14 -4.74 2.37
C MET A 59 -2.12 -3.81 1.70
N TYR A 60 -2.06 -2.53 2.09
CA TYR A 60 -1.02 -1.64 1.57
C TYR A 60 0.38 -2.13 1.96
N ILE A 61 0.57 -2.54 3.22
CA ILE A 61 1.84 -3.08 3.72
C ILE A 61 2.21 -4.35 2.97
N ASP A 62 1.28 -5.29 2.84
CA ASP A 62 1.50 -6.58 2.16
C ASP A 62 1.93 -6.37 0.70
N VAL A 63 1.28 -5.47 -0.03
CA VAL A 63 1.64 -5.18 -1.41
C VAL A 63 3.00 -4.49 -1.51
N ILE A 64 3.34 -3.61 -0.57
CA ILE A 64 4.67 -2.99 -0.48
C ILE A 64 5.74 -4.06 -0.24
N LEU A 65 5.54 -4.99 0.69
CA LEU A 65 6.47 -6.08 0.93
C LEU A 65 6.62 -6.99 -0.29
N GLN A 66 5.50 -7.38 -0.92
CA GLN A 66 5.49 -8.19 -2.14
C GLN A 66 6.10 -7.48 -3.36
N SER A 67 6.25 -6.15 -3.31
CA SER A 67 6.87 -5.39 -4.40
C SER A 67 8.39 -5.43 -4.38
N LEU A 68 9.00 -5.79 -3.23
CA LEU A 68 10.44 -5.91 -3.10
C LEU A 68 10.95 -7.15 -3.85
N PRO A 69 12.21 -7.13 -4.31
CA PRO A 69 12.78 -8.28 -4.98
C PRO A 69 13.20 -9.37 -3.95
N PRO A 70 13.36 -10.63 -4.37
CA PRO A 70 13.72 -11.74 -3.47
C PRO A 70 15.03 -11.53 -2.72
N SER A 71 15.99 -10.77 -3.27
CA SER A 71 17.23 -10.44 -2.56
C SER A 71 17.00 -9.65 -1.26
N ASN A 72 15.82 -9.05 -1.10
CA ASN A 72 15.39 -8.36 0.11
C ASN A 72 14.65 -9.27 1.12
N ASP A 73 14.60 -10.59 0.91
CA ASP A 73 13.97 -11.54 1.84
C ASP A 73 14.44 -11.37 3.30
N PRO A 74 15.73 -11.13 3.62
CA PRO A 74 16.15 -10.89 5.01
C PRO A 74 15.46 -9.66 5.64
N PHE A 75 15.18 -8.62 4.86
CA PHE A 75 14.46 -7.43 5.32
C PHE A 75 12.98 -7.75 5.57
N ILE A 76 12.35 -8.52 4.70
CA ILE A 76 10.95 -8.96 4.84
C ILE A 76 10.80 -9.85 6.09
N ILE A 77 11.72 -10.80 6.28
CA ILE A 77 11.75 -11.67 7.48
C ILE A 77 11.88 -10.82 8.75
N ASN A 78 12.79 -9.83 8.76
CA ASN A 78 12.97 -8.93 9.90
C ASN A 78 11.71 -8.07 10.18
N TYR A 79 11.03 -7.58 9.13
CA TYR A 79 9.78 -6.85 9.28
C TYR A 79 8.69 -7.73 9.91
N ASN A 80 8.49 -8.93 9.39
CA ASN A 80 7.47 -9.86 9.87
C ASN A 80 7.71 -10.26 11.33
N MET A 81 8.97 -10.54 11.69
CA MET A 81 9.36 -10.93 13.05
C MET A 81 9.15 -9.79 14.07
N ASN A 82 9.53 -8.56 13.72
CA ASN A 82 9.37 -7.41 14.62
C ASN A 82 7.92 -6.87 14.65
N GLY A 83 7.12 -7.13 13.60
CA GLY A 83 5.69 -6.81 13.56
C GLY A 83 4.87 -7.75 14.45
N LEU A 84 5.20 -9.04 14.48
CA LEU A 84 4.56 -10.04 15.35
C LEU A 84 4.80 -9.78 16.85
N GLU A 85 5.99 -9.30 17.23
CA GLU A 85 6.30 -8.92 18.62
C GLU A 85 5.42 -7.76 19.14
N LYS A 86 4.99 -6.83 18.27
CA LYS A 86 4.11 -5.71 18.69
C LYS A 86 2.68 -6.13 19.03
N SER A 87 2.28 -7.36 18.71
CA SER A 87 0.96 -7.92 19.07
C SER A 87 0.90 -8.55 20.47
N LYS A 88 2.03 -8.71 21.17
CA LYS A 88 2.08 -9.37 22.49
C LYS A 88 2.11 -8.40 23.67
N THR A 89 2.09 -7.10 23.43
CA THR A 89 2.02 -6.09 24.49
C THR A 89 1.10 -4.94 24.09
N SER A 90 -0.21 -5.16 24.19
CA SER A 90 -1.18 -4.12 24.58
C SER A 90 -2.46 -4.73 25.12
#